data_AF-A0A2T4LNL2-F1
#
_entry.id   AF-A0A2T4LNL2-F1
#
_cell.length_a   1.000
_cell.length_b   1.000
_cell.length_c   1.000
_cell.angle_alpha   90.00
_cell.angle_beta   90.00
_cell.angle_gamma   90.00
#
_symmetry.space_group_name_H-M   'P 1'
#
loop_
_entity.id
_entity.type
_entity.pdbx_description
1 polymer ?
#
loop_
_entity_poly.entity_id
_entity_poly.type
_entity_poly.pdbx_seq_one_letter_code
_entity_poly.pdbx_strand_id
1 'polypeptide(L)'
;VGMSEVIAVGSYMRFWWPELPTWIPGIVVIAILLTANLISVKWFGEFEFWFAAIKVVTIILMIIAGFGIILFGFGNHGDPVGFANLWSHGGFFANGLSGFFFALSIVFGSYIGIELIGVTAGETKDPQKNIKRAINGVIWRILIFYVGSIFIIVTVYPWDEV
;
A
#
# COMPACT_ATOMS: atom_id res chain seq x y z
N VAL A 1 -13.28 5.19 -5.83
CA VAL A 1 -13.07 4.59 -4.49
C VAL A 1 -14.24 3.64 -4.25
N GLY A 2 -14.03 2.33 -4.28
CA GLY A 2 -15.10 1.37 -3.99
C GLY A 2 -14.94 0.04 -4.71
N MET A 3 -14.87 0.02 -6.05
CA MET A 3 -14.87 -1.25 -6.79
C MET A 3 -13.60 -2.09 -6.56
N SER A 4 -12.42 -1.46 -6.61
CA SER A 4 -11.14 -2.13 -6.33
C SER A 4 -11.08 -2.70 -4.91
N GLU A 5 -11.58 -1.95 -3.94
CA GLU A 5 -11.58 -2.30 -2.52
C GLU A 5 -12.58 -3.43 -2.22
N VAL A 6 -13.76 -3.40 -2.86
CA VAL A 6 -14.76 -4.47 -2.78
C VAL A 6 -14.22 -5.78 -3.36
N ILE A 7 -13.53 -5.71 -4.51
CA ILE A 7 -12.88 -6.89 -5.12
C ILE A 7 -11.77 -7.42 -4.19
N ALA A 8 -10.95 -6.53 -3.62
CA ALA A 8 -9.88 -6.90 -2.71
C ALA A 8 -10.40 -7.60 -1.46
N VAL A 9 -11.45 -7.07 -0.81
CA VAL A 9 -12.05 -7.72 0.36
C VAL A 9 -12.64 -9.09 0.00
N GLY A 10 -13.31 -9.20 -1.16
CA GLY A 10 -13.80 -10.49 -1.66
C GLY A 10 -12.66 -11.51 -1.84
N SER A 11 -11.52 -11.07 -2.35
CA SER A 11 -10.32 -11.90 -2.49
C SER A 11 -9.71 -12.30 -1.14
N TYR A 12 -9.55 -11.35 -0.21
CA TYR A 12 -8.99 -11.63 1.11
C TYR A 12 -9.88 -12.58 1.93
N MET A 13 -11.20 -12.45 1.83
CA MET A 13 -12.12 -13.34 2.55
C MET A 13 -11.99 -14.81 2.14
N ARG A 14 -11.52 -15.09 0.91
CA ARG A 14 -11.22 -16.46 0.47
C ARG A 14 -10.04 -17.09 1.18
N PHE A 15 -9.16 -16.30 1.78
CA PHE A 15 -8.07 -16.84 2.60
C PHE A 15 -8.61 -17.61 3.81
N TRP A 16 -9.66 -17.10 4.47
CA TRP A 16 -10.30 -17.76 5.61
C TRP A 16 -11.46 -18.69 5.21
N TRP A 17 -12.21 -18.31 4.18
CA TRP A 17 -13.33 -19.11 3.65
C TRP A 17 -13.19 -19.32 2.13
N PRO A 18 -12.41 -20.33 1.70
CA PRO A 18 -12.10 -20.55 0.28
C PRO A 18 -13.33 -20.78 -0.60
N GLU A 19 -14.35 -21.43 -0.07
CA GLU A 19 -15.60 -21.74 -0.79
C GLU A 19 -16.57 -20.55 -0.85
N LEU A 20 -16.28 -19.44 -0.15
CA LEU A 20 -17.18 -18.29 -0.12
C LEU A 20 -17.19 -17.57 -1.47
N PRO A 21 -18.37 -17.39 -2.10
CA PRO A 21 -18.49 -16.57 -3.30
C PRO A 21 -18.09 -15.12 -3.01
N THR A 22 -17.21 -14.55 -3.83
CA THR A 22 -16.64 -13.19 -3.63
C THR A 22 -17.68 -12.08 -3.63
N TRP A 23 -18.82 -12.30 -4.28
CA TRP A 23 -19.91 -11.32 -4.31
C TRP A 23 -20.58 -11.13 -2.94
N ILE A 24 -20.58 -12.14 -2.07
CA ILE A 24 -21.21 -12.05 -0.75
C ILE A 24 -20.46 -11.05 0.15
N PRO A 25 -19.13 -11.18 0.39
CA PRO A 25 -18.36 -10.14 1.07
C PRO A 25 -18.49 -8.78 0.41
N GLY A 26 -18.56 -8.75 -0.92
CA GLY A 26 -18.66 -7.50 -1.66
C GLY A 26 -19.95 -6.73 -1.35
N ILE A 27 -21.10 -7.40 -1.35
CA ILE A 27 -22.38 -6.80 -0.96
C ILE A 27 -22.35 -6.33 0.49
N VAL A 28 -21.77 -7.12 1.39
CA VAL A 28 -21.67 -6.77 2.81
C VAL A 28 -20.85 -5.49 3.00
N VAL A 29 -19.68 -5.37 2.35
CA VAL A 29 -18.85 -4.16 2.42
C VAL A 29 -19.60 -2.94 1.87
N ILE A 30 -20.27 -3.08 0.73
CA ILE A 30 -21.06 -1.98 0.14
C ILE A 30 -22.16 -1.53 1.09
N ALA A 31 -22.88 -2.47 1.70
CA ALA A 31 -23.94 -2.16 2.67
C ALA A 31 -23.37 -1.41 3.88
N ILE A 32 -22.24 -1.87 4.44
CA ILE A 32 -21.57 -1.20 5.57
C ILE A 32 -21.14 0.22 5.18
N LEU A 33 -20.50 0.40 4.01
CA LEU A 33 -20.07 1.71 3.53
C LEU A 33 -21.26 2.64 3.30
N LEU A 34 -22.37 2.13 2.76
CA LEU A 34 -23.59 2.90 2.58
C LEU A 34 -24.16 3.35 3.93
N THR A 35 -24.25 2.45 4.90
CA THR A 35 -24.73 2.77 6.25
C THR A 35 -23.80 3.75 6.96
N ALA A 36 -22.48 3.60 6.84
CA ALA A 36 -21.51 4.51 7.42
C ALA A 36 -21.64 5.93 6.84
N ASN A 37 -21.88 6.05 5.53
CA ASN A 37 -22.12 7.34 4.86
C ASN A 37 -23.40 8.04 5.36
N LEU A 38 -24.37 7.30 5.93
CA LEU A 38 -25.65 7.85 6.40
C LEU A 38 -25.64 8.28 7.87
N ILE A 39 -24.75 7.73 8.71
CA ILE A 39 -24.89 7.83 10.18
C ILE A 39 -24.36 9.13 10.78
N SER A 40 -23.18 9.63 10.39
CA SER A 40 -22.68 10.98 10.75
C SER A 40 -21.22 11.17 10.32
N VAL A 41 -20.95 12.33 9.69
CA VAL A 41 -19.62 12.76 9.21
C VAL A 41 -18.59 12.85 10.34
N LYS A 42 -19.01 13.08 11.58
CA LYS A 42 -18.09 13.21 12.72
C LYS A 42 -17.40 11.88 13.06
N TRP A 43 -18.14 10.78 13.08
CA TRP A 43 -17.60 9.45 13.35
C TRP A 43 -16.68 8.99 12.23
N PHE A 44 -17.01 9.33 10.99
CA PHE A 44 -16.19 8.99 9.83
C PHE A 44 -14.76 9.52 9.96
N GLY A 45 -14.59 10.79 10.33
CA GLY A 45 -13.26 11.39 10.49
C GLY A 45 -12.41 10.75 11.59
N GLU A 46 -13.04 10.35 12.71
CA GLU A 46 -12.34 9.63 13.78
C GLU A 46 -11.91 8.23 13.33
N PHE A 47 -12.80 7.47 12.67
CA PHE A 47 -12.45 6.15 12.14
C PHE A 47 -11.33 6.21 11.10
N GLU A 48 -11.39 7.18 10.18
CA GLU A 48 -10.35 7.37 9.18
C GLU A 48 -8.99 7.64 9.82
N PHE A 49 -8.95 8.48 10.86
CA PHE A 49 -7.73 8.75 11.62
C PHE A 49 -7.15 7.49 12.26
N TRP A 50 -7.97 6.70 12.95
CA TRP A 50 -7.52 5.46 13.61
C TRP A 50 -7.06 4.40 12.60
N PHE A 51 -7.79 4.19 11.50
CA PHE A 51 -7.39 3.26 10.45
C PHE A 51 -6.11 3.71 9.73
N ALA A 52 -5.94 5.01 9.51
CA ALA A 52 -4.71 5.56 8.98
C ALA A 52 -3.53 5.33 9.94
N ALA A 53 -3.73 5.54 11.25
CA ALA A 53 -2.70 5.30 12.26
C ALA A 53 -2.24 3.83 12.28
N ILE A 54 -3.18 2.87 12.25
CA ILE A 54 -2.87 1.44 12.16
C ILE A 54 -2.02 1.15 10.92
N LYS A 55 -2.42 1.67 9.76
CA LYS A 55 -1.66 1.50 8.50
C LYS A 55 -0.21 1.99 8.63
N VAL A 56 -0.02 3.19 9.19
CA VAL A 56 1.33 3.76 9.38
C VAL A 56 2.16 2.91 10.33
N VAL A 57 1.60 2.53 11.48
CA VAL A 57 2.31 1.72 12.48
C VAL A 57 2.72 0.36 11.90
N THR A 58 1.81 -0.33 11.22
CA THR A 58 2.10 -1.63 10.59
C THR A 58 3.23 -1.54 9.59
N ILE A 59 3.26 -0.51 8.75
CA ILE A 59 4.33 -0.33 7.76
C ILE A 59 5.67 -0.05 8.44
N ILE A 60 5.70 0.81 9.46
CA ILE A 60 6.93 1.09 10.21
C ILE A 60 7.46 -0.19 10.86
N LEU A 61 6.59 -0.97 11.52
CA LEU A 61 6.98 -2.24 12.14
C LEU A 61 7.50 -3.23 11.11
N MET A 62 6.85 -3.34 9.95
CA MET A 62 7.29 -4.21 8.86
C MET A 62 8.68 -3.80 8.35
N ILE A 63 8.94 -2.51 8.18
CA ILE A 63 10.24 -2.01 7.73
C ILE A 63 11.33 -2.34 8.76
N ILE A 64 11.08 -2.07 10.04
CA ILE A 64 12.03 -2.36 11.14
C ILE A 64 12.31 -3.86 11.23
N ALA A 65 11.27 -4.69 11.21
CA ALA A 65 11.39 -6.15 11.25
C ALA A 65 12.16 -6.66 10.02
N GLY A 66 11.86 -6.12 8.83
CA GLY A 66 12.55 -6.44 7.60
C GLY A 66 14.05 -6.16 7.66
N PHE A 67 14.46 -4.99 8.16
CA PHE A 67 15.88 -4.71 8.41
C PHE A 67 16.49 -5.67 9.44
N GLY A 68 15.72 -6.09 10.45
CA GLY A 68 16.12 -7.14 11.38
C GLY A 68 16.45 -8.47 10.69
N ILE A 69 15.61 -8.89 9.73
CA ILE A 69 15.81 -10.11 8.94
C ILE A 69 17.03 -9.94 8.01
N ILE A 70 17.13 -8.81 7.31
CA ILE A 70 18.17 -8.54 6.31
C ILE A 70 19.57 -8.47 6.95
N LEU A 71 19.70 -7.79 8.09
CA LEU A 71 20.98 -7.51 8.72
C LEU A 71 21.40 -8.56 9.76
N PHE A 72 20.45 -9.09 10.52
CA PHE A 72 20.73 -9.99 11.66
C PHE A 72 20.21 -11.41 11.45
N GLY A 73 19.51 -11.70 10.34
CA GLY A 73 18.97 -13.03 10.08
C GLY A 73 17.89 -13.45 11.07
N PHE A 74 17.19 -12.49 11.70
CA PHE A 74 16.13 -12.79 12.66
C PHE A 74 15.03 -13.62 11.97
N GLY A 75 14.77 -14.85 12.44
CA GLY A 75 13.83 -15.77 11.78
C GLY A 75 14.41 -16.57 10.60
N ASN A 76 15.67 -16.37 10.22
CA ASN A 76 16.40 -17.14 9.21
C ASN A 76 17.63 -17.84 9.81
N HIS A 77 17.45 -18.59 10.90
CA HIS A 77 18.54 -19.31 11.61
C HIS A 77 19.74 -18.45 12.05
N GLY A 78 19.61 -17.11 12.05
CA GLY A 78 20.72 -16.19 12.31
C GLY A 78 21.59 -15.88 11.10
N ASP A 79 21.26 -16.41 9.91
CA ASP A 79 21.92 -16.09 8.66
C ASP A 79 21.27 -14.84 8.03
N PRO A 80 22.01 -13.73 7.88
CA PRO A 80 21.49 -12.53 7.24
C PRO A 80 21.07 -12.83 5.80
N VAL A 81 19.82 -12.51 5.45
CA VAL A 81 19.34 -12.63 4.06
C VAL A 81 20.17 -11.74 3.12
N GLY A 82 20.66 -10.61 3.64
CA GLY A 82 21.43 -9.64 2.87
C GLY A 82 20.63 -9.03 1.73
N PHE A 83 21.33 -8.51 0.71
CA PHE A 83 20.71 -7.83 -0.43
C PHE A 83 20.70 -8.66 -1.71
N ALA A 84 21.09 -9.93 -1.64
CA ALA A 84 21.29 -10.78 -2.81
C ALA A 84 20.02 -10.93 -3.65
N ASN A 85 18.85 -11.07 -3.00
CA ASN A 85 17.55 -11.24 -3.65
C ASN A 85 17.19 -10.10 -4.63
N LEU A 86 17.82 -8.92 -4.51
CA LEU A 86 17.60 -7.80 -5.43
C LEU A 86 18.12 -8.05 -6.85
N TRP A 87 19.05 -9.00 -7.04
CA TRP A 87 19.66 -9.26 -8.35
C TRP A 87 20.00 -10.74 -8.61
N SER A 88 19.96 -11.62 -7.61
CA SER A 88 20.35 -13.03 -7.76
C SER A 88 19.38 -13.85 -8.60
N HIS A 89 18.11 -13.45 -8.65
CA HIS A 89 17.04 -14.20 -9.29
C HIS A 89 16.72 -13.66 -10.67
N GLY A 90 17.68 -13.69 -11.61
CA GLY A 90 17.46 -13.20 -12.98
C GLY A 90 17.67 -11.69 -13.18
N GLY A 91 18.39 -11.03 -12.28
CA GLY A 91 18.80 -9.62 -12.38
C GLY A 91 17.80 -8.65 -11.75
N PHE A 92 18.07 -7.34 -11.88
CA PHE A 92 17.26 -6.28 -11.25
C PHE A 92 15.89 -6.09 -11.91
N PHE A 93 15.78 -6.40 -13.21
CA PHE A 93 14.53 -6.29 -13.96
C PHE A 93 13.82 -7.64 -13.99
N ALA A 94 12.96 -7.90 -13.00
CA ALA A 94 12.07 -9.06 -13.00
C ALA A 94 11.24 -9.09 -14.29
N ASN A 95 11.29 -10.22 -15.02
CA ASN A 95 10.68 -10.39 -16.35
C ASN A 95 11.18 -9.40 -17.44
N GLY A 96 12.37 -8.81 -17.27
CA GLY A 96 12.97 -7.90 -18.25
C GLY A 96 12.23 -6.57 -18.43
N LEU A 97 12.38 -5.94 -19.60
CA LEU A 97 11.78 -4.63 -19.89
C LEU A 97 10.24 -4.68 -19.93
N SER A 98 9.65 -5.80 -20.35
CA SER A 98 8.19 -5.96 -20.35
C SER A 98 7.62 -5.94 -18.93
N GLY A 99 8.27 -6.63 -17.99
CA GLY A 99 7.91 -6.59 -16.56
C GLY A 99 8.01 -5.19 -15.97
N PHE A 100 9.06 -4.44 -16.33
CA PHE A 100 9.21 -3.04 -15.92
C PHE A 100 8.04 -2.17 -16.38
N PHE A 101 7.67 -2.23 -17.66
CA PHE A 101 6.56 -1.42 -18.18
C PHE A 101 5.21 -1.83 -17.57
N PHE A 102 5.00 -3.13 -17.31
CA PHE A 102 3.80 -3.61 -16.63
C PHE A 102 3.70 -3.11 -15.18
N ALA A 103 4.79 -3.22 -14.42
CA ALA A 103 4.88 -2.69 -13.06
C ALA A 103 4.65 -1.17 -13.06
N LEU A 104 5.24 -0.45 -14.01
CA LEU A 104 5.06 0.99 -14.17
C LEU A 104 3.57 1.34 -14.39
N SER A 105 2.84 0.58 -15.21
CA SER A 105 1.39 0.78 -15.40
C SER A 105 0.59 0.59 -14.10
N ILE A 106 0.90 -0.44 -13.31
CA ILE A 106 0.24 -0.68 -12.01
C ILE A 106 0.54 0.47 -11.04
N VAL A 107 1.79 0.93 -11.01
CA VAL A 107 2.21 2.07 -10.17
C VAL A 107 1.43 3.32 -10.54
N PHE A 108 1.34 3.68 -11.83
CA PHE A 108 0.53 4.82 -12.26
C PHE A 108 -0.95 4.69 -11.89
N GLY A 109 -1.54 3.50 -12.08
CA GLY A 109 -2.92 3.23 -11.69
C GLY A 109 -3.17 3.34 -10.17
N SER A 110 -2.15 3.09 -9.35
CA SER A 110 -2.23 3.17 -7.88
C SER A 110 -2.22 4.61 -7.34
N TYR A 111 -1.81 5.59 -8.14
CA TYR A 111 -1.71 7.00 -7.74
C TYR A 111 -2.81 7.91 -8.33
N ILE A 112 -3.90 7.31 -8.79
CA ILE A 112 -5.12 8.05 -9.17
C ILE A 112 -5.64 8.82 -7.95
N GLY A 113 -5.97 10.11 -8.14
CA GLY A 113 -6.46 10.99 -7.08
C GLY A 113 -5.40 11.98 -6.56
N ILE A 114 -4.13 11.86 -6.97
CA ILE A 114 -3.15 12.93 -6.71
C ILE A 114 -3.51 14.23 -7.46
N GLU A 115 -4.29 14.12 -8.54
CA GLU A 115 -4.84 15.28 -9.26
C GLU A 115 -5.72 16.17 -8.39
N LEU A 116 -6.29 15.65 -7.30
CA LEU A 116 -7.16 16.41 -6.40
C LEU A 116 -6.41 17.55 -5.69
N ILE A 117 -5.09 17.41 -5.50
CA ILE A 117 -4.23 18.50 -4.98
C ILE A 117 -4.26 19.70 -5.94
N GLY A 118 -4.30 19.44 -7.25
CA GLY A 118 -4.41 20.48 -8.27
C GLY A 118 -5.79 21.14 -8.31
N VAL A 119 -6.86 20.39 -8.08
CA VAL A 119 -8.23 20.94 -8.06
C VAL A 119 -8.44 21.82 -6.81
N THR A 120 -8.03 21.32 -5.65
CA THR A 120 -8.14 22.03 -4.36
C THR A 120 -7.14 23.19 -4.19
N ALA A 121 -6.18 23.33 -5.13
CA ALA A 121 -5.24 24.45 -5.17
C ALA A 121 -5.92 25.82 -5.20
N GLY A 122 -7.07 25.92 -5.88
CA GLY A 122 -7.86 27.16 -5.97
C GLY A 122 -8.68 27.47 -4.71
N GLU A 123 -8.92 26.48 -3.86
CA GLU A 123 -9.77 26.58 -2.66
C GLU A 123 -8.95 26.73 -1.36
N THR A 124 -7.65 26.43 -1.40
CA THR A 124 -6.78 26.56 -0.24
C THR A 124 -6.35 28.01 0.01
N LYS A 125 -6.29 28.41 1.28
CA LYS A 125 -5.55 29.62 1.70
C LYS A 125 -4.06 29.44 1.41
N ASP A 126 -3.35 30.51 1.11
CA ASP A 126 -1.91 30.52 0.76
C ASP A 126 -1.45 29.35 -0.14
N PRO A 127 -1.95 29.26 -1.39
CA PRO A 127 -1.69 28.13 -2.30
C PRO A 127 -0.19 27.81 -2.45
N GLN A 128 0.65 28.84 -2.56
CA GLN A 128 2.10 28.66 -2.74
C GLN A 128 2.77 27.86 -1.61
N LYS A 129 2.29 28.00 -0.36
CA LYS A 129 2.84 27.29 0.79
C LYS A 129 2.16 25.95 0.99
N ASN A 130 0.83 25.92 0.93
CA ASN A 130 0.05 24.73 1.25
C ASN A 130 0.17 23.66 0.18
N ILE A 131 0.20 24.03 -1.11
CA ILE A 131 0.43 23.07 -2.21
C ILE A 131 1.84 22.49 -2.13
N LYS A 132 2.87 23.32 -1.89
CA LYS A 132 4.25 22.82 -1.71
C LYS A 132 4.34 21.82 -0.57
N ARG A 133 3.70 22.11 0.57
CA ARG A 133 3.68 21.21 1.72
C ARG A 133 2.93 19.90 1.40
N ALA A 134 1.79 19.97 0.72
CA ALA A 134 1.02 18.81 0.31
C ALA A 134 1.81 17.90 -0.65
N ILE A 135 2.43 18.48 -1.68
CA ILE A 135 3.26 17.74 -2.65
C ILE A 135 4.43 17.05 -1.94
N ASN A 136 5.20 17.77 -1.12
CA ASN A 136 6.32 17.20 -0.38
C ASN A 136 5.84 16.09 0.58
N GLY A 137 4.67 16.25 1.19
CA GLY A 137 4.05 15.23 2.03
C GLY A 137 3.73 13.95 1.26
N VAL A 138 3.20 14.07 0.03
CA VAL A 138 2.95 12.90 -0.83
C VAL A 138 4.25 12.19 -1.22
N ILE A 139 5.29 12.94 -1.59
CA ILE A 139 6.60 12.36 -1.95
C ILE A 139 7.15 11.54 -0.78
N TRP A 140 7.18 12.11 0.43
CA TRP A 140 7.65 11.40 1.62
C TRP A 140 6.82 10.15 1.91
N ARG A 141 5.50 10.24 1.74
CA ARG A 141 4.59 9.11 1.90
C ARG A 141 4.91 7.97 0.93
N ILE A 142 5.18 8.30 -0.34
CA ILE A 142 5.56 7.31 -1.37
C ILE A 142 6.90 6.66 -1.02
N LEU A 143 7.90 7.46 -0.64
CA LEU A 143 9.23 6.93 -0.31
C LEU A 143 9.20 6.00 0.89
N ILE A 144 8.54 6.39 1.98
CA ILE A 144 8.52 5.59 3.21
C ILE A 144 7.58 4.39 3.05
N PHE A 145 6.32 4.62 2.67
CA PHE A 145 5.31 3.57 2.73
C PHE A 145 5.30 2.64 1.54
N TYR A 146 5.73 3.11 0.36
CA TYR A 146 5.67 2.31 -0.86
C TYR A 146 7.06 1.79 -1.20
N VAL A 147 8.01 2.68 -1.44
CA VAL A 147 9.38 2.30 -1.83
C VAL A 147 10.06 1.53 -0.70
N GLY A 148 10.01 2.04 0.53
CA GLY A 148 10.57 1.36 1.70
C GLY A 148 9.97 -0.02 1.94
N SER A 149 8.65 -0.14 1.85
CA SER A 149 7.94 -1.42 2.03
C SER A 149 8.29 -2.44 0.95
N ILE A 150 8.22 -2.04 -0.32
CA ILE A 150 8.54 -2.92 -1.45
C ILE A 150 10.00 -3.36 -1.37
N PHE A 151 10.92 -2.42 -1.10
CA PHE A 151 12.34 -2.72 -0.94
C PHE A 151 12.57 -3.83 0.08
N ILE A 152 11.94 -3.72 1.26
CA ILE A 152 12.03 -4.75 2.29
C ILE A 152 11.46 -6.08 1.79
N ILE A 153 10.27 -6.09 1.18
CA ILE A 153 9.62 -7.31 0.71
C ILE A 153 10.49 -8.04 -0.32
N VAL A 154 10.98 -7.36 -1.36
CA VAL A 154 11.78 -7.98 -2.43
C VAL A 154 13.21 -8.33 -1.99
N THR A 155 13.68 -7.74 -0.90
CA THR A 155 14.98 -8.10 -0.32
C THR A 155 14.84 -9.34 0.55
N VAL A 156 13.73 -9.47 1.30
CA VAL A 156 13.50 -10.62 2.19
C VAL A 156 13.02 -11.84 1.41
N TYR A 157 12.05 -11.67 0.51
CA TYR A 157 11.48 -12.76 -0.28
C TYR A 157 11.95 -12.69 -1.74
N PRO A 158 12.47 -13.80 -2.30
CA PRO A 158 12.87 -13.86 -3.70
C PRO A 158 11.62 -13.75 -4.59
N TRP A 159 11.69 -12.90 -5.61
CA TRP A 159 10.49 -12.50 -6.38
C TRP A 159 9.90 -13.63 -7.23
N ASP A 160 10.67 -14.68 -7.51
CA ASP A 160 10.28 -15.86 -8.29
C ASP A 160 9.55 -16.93 -7.47
N GLU A 161 9.51 -16.79 -6.13
CA GLU A 161 8.77 -17.67 -5.21
C GLU A 161 7.44 -17.05 -4.72
N VAL A 162 7.08 -15.85 -5.21
CA VAL A 162 5.88 -15.09 -4.81
C VAL A 162 4.73 -15.27 -5.80
#